data_AF-A0A1G2ZZ92-F1
#
_entry.id   AF-A0A1G2ZZ92-F1
#
_cell.length_a   1.000
_cell.length_b   1.000
_cell.length_c   1.000
_cell.angle_alpha   90.00
_cell.angle_beta   90.00
_cell.angle_gamma   90.00
#
_symmetry.space_group_name_H-M   'P 1'
#
loop_
_entity.id
_entity.type
_entity.pdbx_description
1 polymer ?
#
loop_
_entity_poly.entity_id
_entity_poly.type
_entity_poly.pdbx_seq_one_letter_code
_entity_poly.pdbx_strand_id
1 'polypeptide(L)'
;MLGHYTRERIENWVSEFCESDALRDFPESAREAAQPVLTLLLTAACEARGIEPGDMEEQDLRKSLIENVSRLQLPEGARDRVPAICGAFLEQLEYQGRLGDGRRMGNFVRALGKAYSDAAAAAGGKPKPIQSRTSKISRNDPCPCGSGKKYKKCCMGS
;
A
#
# COMPACT_ATOMS: atom_id res chain seq x y z
N MET A 1 -17.78 -13.36 8.53
CA MET A 1 -18.30 -13.22 7.15
C MET A 1 -19.10 -11.94 7.12
N LEU A 2 -18.76 -11.00 6.24
CA LEU A 2 -19.49 -9.74 6.12
C LEU A 2 -20.94 -10.01 5.69
N GLY A 3 -21.90 -9.24 6.20
CA GLY A 3 -23.27 -9.30 5.71
C GLY A 3 -23.33 -8.95 4.23
N HIS A 4 -24.16 -9.67 3.45
CA HIS A 4 -24.34 -9.43 2.01
C HIS A 4 -24.67 -7.96 1.71
N TYR A 5 -25.57 -7.38 2.51
CA TYR A 5 -25.99 -5.97 2.41
C TYR A 5 -24.81 -5.00 2.58
N THR A 6 -23.92 -5.26 3.54
CA THR A 6 -22.76 -4.41 3.82
C THR A 6 -21.79 -4.40 2.64
N ARG A 7 -21.56 -5.56 1.99
CA ARG A 7 -20.72 -5.66 0.79
C ARG A 7 -21.31 -4.90 -0.39
N GLU A 8 -22.59 -5.14 -0.69
CA GLU A 8 -23.31 -4.48 -1.78
C GLU A 8 -23.31 -2.95 -1.61
N ARG A 9 -23.51 -2.46 -0.37
CA ARG A 9 -23.43 -1.03 -0.07
C ARG A 9 -22.04 -0.45 -0.35
N ILE A 10 -20.97 -1.16 0.03
CA ILE A 10 -19.59 -0.74 -0.28
C ILE A 10 -19.38 -0.69 -1.79
N GLU A 11 -19.83 -1.70 -2.53
CA GLU A 11 -19.67 -1.76 -4.00
C GLU A 11 -20.39 -0.59 -4.68
N ASN A 12 -21.60 -0.24 -4.24
CA ASN A 12 -22.34 0.92 -4.74
C ASN A 12 -21.60 2.23 -4.47
N TRP A 13 -21.08 2.43 -3.26
CA TRP A 13 -20.28 3.61 -2.91
C TRP A 13 -19.03 3.73 -3.80
N VAL A 14 -18.35 2.62 -4.05
CA VAL A 14 -17.15 2.59 -4.91
C VAL A 14 -17.51 2.90 -6.36
N SER A 15 -18.60 2.32 -6.89
CA SER A 15 -19.05 2.58 -8.25
C SER A 15 -19.35 4.07 -8.46
N GLU A 16 -20.08 4.69 -7.54
CA GLU A 16 -20.38 6.13 -7.61
C GLU A 16 -19.11 6.99 -7.53
N PHE A 17 -18.14 6.61 -6.69
CA PHE A 17 -16.85 7.32 -6.63
C PHE A 17 -16.06 7.20 -7.94
N CYS A 18 -16.06 6.02 -8.57
CA CYS A 18 -15.36 5.79 -9.83
C CYS A 18 -15.89 6.65 -10.99
N GLU A 19 -17.16 7.05 -10.94
CA GLU A 19 -17.79 7.92 -11.92
C GLU A 19 -17.64 9.43 -11.60
N SER A 20 -17.25 9.75 -10.37
CA SER A 20 -17.15 11.12 -9.87
C SER A 20 -15.94 11.90 -10.40
N ASP A 21 -16.03 13.23 -10.36
CA ASP A 21 -14.91 14.12 -10.70
C ASP A 21 -13.69 13.91 -9.80
N ALA A 22 -13.90 13.47 -8.56
CA ALA A 22 -12.81 13.24 -7.60
C ALA A 22 -11.79 12.20 -8.07
N LEU A 23 -12.21 11.23 -8.91
CA LEU A 23 -11.31 10.25 -9.50
C LEU A 23 -10.69 10.73 -10.82
N ARG A 24 -11.31 11.69 -11.52
CA ARG A 24 -10.85 12.17 -12.84
C ARG A 24 -9.49 12.84 -12.80
N ASP A 25 -9.13 13.44 -11.66
CA ASP A 25 -7.82 14.08 -11.44
C ASP A 25 -6.67 13.07 -11.28
N PHE A 26 -6.96 11.78 -11.18
CA PHE A 26 -5.95 10.73 -11.08
C PHE A 26 -5.53 10.20 -12.46
N PRO A 27 -4.25 9.77 -12.61
CA PRO A 27 -3.80 9.15 -13.86
C PRO A 27 -4.60 7.89 -14.18
N GLU A 28 -4.70 7.55 -15.47
CA GLU A 28 -5.49 6.41 -15.96
C GLU A 28 -5.21 5.09 -15.22
N SER A 29 -3.93 4.75 -15.01
CA SER A 29 -3.54 3.54 -14.27
C SER A 29 -4.10 3.49 -12.85
N ALA A 30 -4.25 4.65 -12.21
CA ALA A 30 -4.81 4.78 -10.88
C ALA A 30 -6.34 4.68 -10.92
N ARG A 31 -6.99 5.22 -11.97
CA ARG A 31 -8.44 5.09 -12.19
C ARG A 31 -8.84 3.63 -12.44
N GLU A 32 -8.09 2.90 -13.26
CA GLU A 32 -8.29 1.47 -13.50
C GLU A 32 -8.15 0.63 -12.21
N ALA A 33 -7.22 1.03 -11.32
CA ALA A 33 -7.01 0.38 -10.05
C ALA A 33 -8.06 0.71 -8.98
N ALA A 34 -8.82 1.81 -9.13
CA ALA A 34 -9.64 2.36 -8.05
C ALA A 34 -10.71 1.36 -7.57
N GLN A 35 -11.47 0.77 -8.49
CA GLN A 35 -12.56 -0.14 -8.12
C GLN A 35 -12.10 -1.34 -7.26
N PRO A 36 -11.14 -2.18 -7.71
CA PRO A 36 -10.69 -3.31 -6.90
C PRO A 36 -9.98 -2.89 -5.61
N VAL A 37 -9.26 -1.76 -5.62
CA VAL A 37 -8.56 -1.26 -4.43
C VAL A 37 -9.54 -0.81 -3.35
N LEU A 38 -10.52 0.01 -3.70
CA LEU A 38 -11.44 0.61 -2.73
C LEU A 38 -12.42 -0.41 -2.16
N THR A 39 -12.93 -1.31 -3.02
CA THR A 39 -13.78 -2.42 -2.56
C THR A 39 -13.00 -3.31 -1.59
N LEU A 40 -11.77 -3.71 -1.93
CA LEU A 40 -10.96 -4.53 -1.02
C LEU A 40 -10.63 -3.80 0.28
N LEU A 41 -10.31 -2.49 0.21
CA LEU A 41 -9.98 -1.70 1.38
C LEU A 41 -11.08 -1.76 2.44
N LEU A 42 -12.32 -1.39 2.07
CA LEU A 42 -13.42 -1.33 3.03
C LEU A 42 -13.92 -2.71 3.44
N THR A 43 -14.06 -3.63 2.48
CA THR A 43 -14.54 -4.99 2.80
C THR A 43 -13.58 -5.71 3.75
N ALA A 44 -12.27 -5.68 3.50
CA ALA A 44 -11.31 -6.32 4.39
C ALA A 44 -11.17 -5.61 5.74
N ALA A 45 -11.33 -4.28 5.79
CA ALA A 45 -11.36 -3.53 7.05
C ALA A 45 -12.56 -3.96 7.92
N CYS A 46 -13.75 -4.04 7.31
CA CYS A 46 -14.96 -4.46 8.01
C CYS A 46 -14.91 -5.95 8.41
N GLU A 47 -14.41 -6.82 7.52
CA GLU A 47 -14.33 -8.28 7.74
C GLU A 47 -13.37 -8.66 8.87
N ALA A 48 -12.32 -7.87 9.11
CA ALA A 48 -11.31 -8.16 10.14
C ALA A 48 -11.91 -8.27 11.55
N ARG A 49 -12.99 -7.54 11.83
CA ARG A 49 -13.71 -7.55 13.11
C ARG A 49 -15.19 -7.90 12.99
N GLY A 50 -15.71 -8.03 11.76
CA GLY A 50 -17.14 -8.20 11.52
C GLY A 50 -17.96 -6.97 11.90
N ILE A 51 -17.45 -5.79 11.58
CA ILE A 51 -18.04 -4.48 11.92
C ILE A 51 -18.68 -3.83 10.69
N GLU A 52 -19.57 -2.88 10.93
CA GLU A 52 -20.10 -2.02 9.87
C GLU A 52 -19.10 -0.91 9.51
N PRO A 53 -19.17 -0.35 8.28
CA PRO A 53 -18.29 0.76 7.85
C PRO A 53 -18.27 1.94 8.82
N GLY A 54 -19.40 2.26 9.45
CA GLY A 54 -19.50 3.36 10.41
C GLY A 54 -18.71 3.15 11.71
N ASP A 55 -18.37 1.90 12.03
CA ASP A 55 -17.63 1.53 13.24
C ASP A 55 -16.13 1.27 12.97
N MET A 56 -15.68 1.47 11.73
CA MET A 56 -14.27 1.27 11.37
C MET A 56 -13.38 2.28 12.07
N GLU A 57 -12.18 1.83 12.46
CA GLU A 57 -11.14 2.68 13.03
C GLU A 57 -9.91 2.75 12.10
N GLU A 58 -9.00 3.68 12.39
CA GLU A 58 -7.73 3.81 11.66
C GLU A 58 -6.94 2.48 11.63
N GLN A 59 -7.00 1.67 12.69
CA GLN A 59 -6.31 0.40 12.75
C GLN A 59 -6.84 -0.62 11.72
N ASP A 60 -8.16 -0.63 11.48
CA ASP A 60 -8.79 -1.54 10.51
C ASP A 60 -8.38 -1.18 9.08
N LEU A 61 -8.37 0.11 8.76
CA LEU A 61 -7.88 0.63 7.48
C LEU A 61 -6.40 0.34 7.29
N ARG A 62 -5.57 0.52 8.33
CA ARG A 62 -4.13 0.20 8.27
C ARG A 62 -3.93 -1.28 7.96
N LYS A 63 -4.61 -2.17 8.69
CA LYS A 63 -4.49 -3.61 8.48
C LYS A 63 -4.94 -3.99 7.08
N SER A 64 -6.09 -3.49 6.65
CA SER A 64 -6.62 -3.71 5.30
C SER A 64 -5.63 -3.27 4.21
N LEU A 65 -5.12 -2.04 4.31
CA LEU A 65 -4.20 -1.45 3.34
C LEU A 65 -2.88 -2.25 3.26
N ILE A 66 -2.30 -2.60 4.41
CA ILE A 66 -0.97 -3.21 4.50
C ILE A 66 -1.00 -4.72 4.23
N GLU A 67 -2.03 -5.43 4.68
CA GLU A 67 -2.08 -6.90 4.59
C GLU A 67 -2.85 -7.40 3.37
N ASN A 68 -3.81 -6.63 2.84
CA ASN A 68 -4.66 -7.03 1.73
C ASN A 68 -4.36 -6.21 0.47
N VAL A 69 -4.57 -4.89 0.51
CA VAL A 69 -4.42 -4.03 -0.68
C VAL A 69 -3.00 -4.03 -1.23
N SER A 70 -1.97 -4.09 -0.38
CA SER A 70 -0.55 -4.16 -0.80
C SER A 70 -0.22 -5.38 -1.66
N ARG A 71 -1.03 -6.44 -1.59
CA ARG A 71 -0.85 -7.70 -2.32
C ARG A 71 -1.61 -7.73 -3.64
N LEU A 72 -2.43 -6.73 -3.93
CA LEU A 72 -3.13 -6.65 -5.21
C LEU A 72 -2.15 -6.51 -6.39
N GLN A 73 -2.48 -7.21 -7.47
CA GLN A 73 -1.88 -6.97 -8.77
C GLN A 73 -2.53 -5.73 -9.34
N LEU A 74 -1.72 -4.71 -9.62
CA LEU A 74 -2.18 -3.40 -10.05
C LEU A 74 -1.42 -2.98 -11.32
N PRO A 75 -2.03 -2.15 -12.18
CA PRO A 75 -1.36 -1.56 -13.34
C PRO A 75 -0.07 -0.83 -12.95
N GLU A 76 0.85 -0.73 -13.91
CA GLU A 76 2.11 -0.03 -13.71
C GLU A 76 1.85 1.46 -13.36
N GLY A 77 2.56 1.97 -12.35
CA GLY A 77 2.37 3.34 -11.85
C GLY A 77 1.15 3.56 -10.95
N ALA A 78 0.21 2.61 -10.85
CA ALA A 78 -0.96 2.75 -9.99
C ALA A 78 -0.62 2.68 -8.49
N ARG A 79 0.37 1.85 -8.13
CA ARG A 79 0.74 1.58 -6.72
C ARG A 79 1.02 2.85 -5.92
N ASP A 80 1.77 3.78 -6.48
CA ASP A 80 2.13 5.03 -5.76
C ASP A 80 0.93 5.97 -5.55
N ARG A 81 -0.18 5.74 -6.26
CA ARG A 81 -1.42 6.51 -6.14
C ARG A 81 -2.46 5.87 -5.22
N VAL A 82 -2.29 4.61 -4.83
CA VAL A 82 -3.27 3.88 -4.01
C VAL A 82 -3.62 4.63 -2.71
N PRO A 83 -2.67 5.04 -1.86
CA PRO A 83 -3.01 5.78 -0.63
C PRO A 83 -3.78 7.08 -0.91
N ALA A 84 -3.50 7.73 -2.03
CA ALA A 84 -4.15 8.98 -2.40
C ALA A 84 -5.59 8.78 -2.90
N ILE A 85 -5.86 7.72 -3.67
CA ILE A 85 -7.23 7.36 -4.10
C ILE A 85 -8.06 6.94 -2.89
N CYS A 86 -7.52 6.07 -2.03
CA CYS A 86 -8.20 5.66 -0.80
C CYS A 86 -8.56 6.86 0.09
N GLY A 87 -7.63 7.82 0.22
CA GLY A 87 -7.90 9.05 0.98
C GLY A 87 -9.00 9.91 0.35
N ALA A 88 -9.01 10.07 -0.97
CA ALA A 88 -10.02 10.85 -1.68
C ALA A 88 -11.41 10.21 -1.56
N PHE A 89 -11.47 8.88 -1.63
CA PHE A 89 -12.70 8.13 -1.46
C PHE A 89 -13.31 8.30 -0.07
N LEU A 90 -12.51 8.13 0.99
CA LEU A 90 -13.00 8.29 2.37
C LEU A 90 -13.51 9.71 2.65
N GLU A 91 -12.79 10.71 2.16
CA GLU A 91 -13.21 12.12 2.23
C GLU A 91 -14.52 12.37 1.46
N GLN A 92 -14.69 11.78 0.28
CA GLN A 92 -15.92 11.86 -0.50
C GLN A 92 -17.11 11.22 0.25
N LEU A 93 -16.91 10.09 0.92
CA LEU A 93 -17.96 9.45 1.70
C LEU A 93 -18.42 10.31 2.88
N GLU A 94 -17.50 11.02 3.54
CA GLU A 94 -17.87 12.00 4.57
C GLU A 94 -18.62 13.18 3.99
N TYR A 95 -18.15 13.73 2.85
CA TYR A 95 -18.84 14.82 2.16
C TYR A 95 -20.29 14.45 1.79
N GLN A 96 -20.52 13.19 1.42
CA GLN A 96 -21.86 12.65 1.12
C GLN A 96 -22.68 12.26 2.38
N GLY A 97 -22.11 12.38 3.58
CA GLY A 97 -22.77 11.97 4.83
C GLY A 97 -22.94 10.45 4.99
N ARG A 98 -22.18 9.65 4.23
CA ARG A 98 -22.26 8.18 4.22
C ARG A 98 -21.31 7.51 5.22
N LEU A 99 -20.24 8.21 5.60
CA LEU A 99 -19.23 7.73 6.54
C LEU A 99 -18.80 8.86 7.48
N GLY A 100 -18.77 8.60 8.79
CA GLY A 100 -18.20 9.53 9.77
C GLY A 100 -16.67 9.54 9.71
N ASP A 101 -16.05 10.68 10.03
CA ASP A 101 -14.58 10.84 10.12
C ASP A 101 -13.78 10.47 8.85
N GLY A 102 -14.42 10.44 7.68
CA GLY A 102 -13.78 10.03 6.41
C GLY A 102 -12.56 10.86 6.01
N ARG A 103 -12.53 12.18 6.27
CA ARG A 103 -11.37 13.07 6.08
C ARG A 103 -10.23 12.71 7.02
N ARG A 104 -10.53 12.44 8.29
CA ARG A 104 -9.52 12.03 9.28
C ARG A 104 -8.90 10.70 8.86
N MET A 105 -9.74 9.71 8.55
CA MET A 105 -9.32 8.41 8.05
C MET A 105 -8.56 8.52 6.73
N GLY A 106 -9.00 9.39 5.83
CA GLY A 106 -8.36 9.64 4.54
C GLY A 106 -6.96 10.22 4.70
N ASN A 107 -6.78 11.19 5.59
CA ASN A 107 -5.47 11.74 5.95
C ASN A 107 -4.55 10.69 6.56
N PHE A 108 -5.09 9.85 7.44
CA PHE A 108 -4.35 8.72 8.02
C PHE A 108 -3.88 7.74 6.94
N VAL A 109 -4.75 7.33 6.01
CA VAL A 109 -4.41 6.43 4.91
C VAL A 109 -3.34 7.04 3.98
N ARG A 110 -3.42 8.33 3.66
CA ARG A 110 -2.36 9.04 2.90
C ARG A 110 -1.03 9.00 3.65
N ALA A 111 -1.03 9.20 4.96
CA ALA A 111 0.17 9.15 5.79
C ALA A 111 0.81 7.75 5.85
N LEU A 112 0.04 6.68 5.62
CA LEU A 112 0.56 5.31 5.51
C LEU A 112 1.30 5.01 4.20
N GLY A 113 1.43 5.97 3.27
CA GLY A 113 2.00 5.73 1.95
C GLY A 113 3.34 5.00 1.95
N LYS A 114 4.28 5.38 2.83
CA LYS A 114 5.57 4.68 2.96
C LYS A 114 5.39 3.23 3.41
N ALA A 115 4.57 2.99 4.44
CA ALA A 115 4.32 1.64 4.95
C ALA A 115 3.64 0.76 3.90
N TYR A 116 2.71 1.32 3.11
CA TYR A 116 2.08 0.64 1.99
C TYR A 116 3.10 0.25 0.92
N SER A 117 3.96 1.19 0.48
CA SER A 117 4.98 0.89 -0.53
C SER A 117 5.98 -0.17 -0.06
N ASP A 118 6.43 -0.10 1.19
CA ASP A 118 7.31 -1.11 1.79
C ASP A 118 6.65 -2.51 1.80
N ALA A 119 5.37 -2.58 2.19
CA ALA A 119 4.60 -3.82 2.20
C ALA A 119 4.34 -4.37 0.79
N ALA A 120 3.99 -3.50 -0.15
CA ALA A 120 3.72 -3.86 -1.53
C ALA A 120 4.99 -4.38 -2.25
N ALA A 121 6.16 -3.82 -1.91
CA ALA A 121 7.46 -4.32 -2.37
C ALA A 121 7.78 -5.70 -1.80
N ALA A 122 7.49 -5.92 -0.51
CA ALA A 122 7.68 -7.22 0.14
C ALA A 122 6.74 -8.30 -0.42
N ALA A 123 5.50 -7.94 -0.77
CA ALA A 123 4.53 -8.84 -1.39
C ALA A 123 4.85 -9.18 -2.85
N GLY A 124 5.44 -8.24 -3.59
CA GLY A 124 5.75 -8.37 -5.02
C GLY A 124 7.07 -9.10 -5.35
N GLY A 125 7.73 -9.71 -4.37
CA GLY A 125 8.90 -10.55 -4.62
C GLY A 125 10.10 -9.87 -5.28
N LYS A 126 10.21 -8.54 -5.23
CA LYS A 126 11.47 -7.87 -5.62
C LYS A 126 12.43 -7.97 -4.44
N PRO A 127 13.66 -8.48 -4.64
CA PRO A 127 14.60 -8.66 -3.54
C PRO A 127 14.80 -7.32 -2.85
N LYS A 128 14.78 -7.33 -1.51
CA LYS A 128 15.11 -6.17 -0.68
C LYS A 128 16.31 -5.46 -1.32
N PRO A 129 16.31 -4.12 -1.47
CA PRO A 129 17.51 -3.41 -1.89
C PRO A 129 18.63 -3.96 -1.04
N ILE A 130 19.65 -4.53 -1.69
CA ILE A 130 20.81 -5.08 -1.01
C ILE A 130 21.31 -3.92 -0.17
N GLN A 131 21.01 -3.95 1.14
CA GLN A 131 21.84 -3.25 2.08
C GLN A 131 23.21 -3.82 1.78
N SER A 132 24.08 -3.00 1.24
CA SER A 132 25.47 -3.36 1.09
C SER A 132 25.95 -3.72 2.48
N ARG A 133 25.86 -5.02 2.81
CA ARG A 133 26.63 -5.67 3.86
C ARG A 133 28.05 -5.82 3.37
N THR A 134 28.58 -4.85 2.62
CA THR A 134 30.00 -4.58 2.74
C THR A 134 30.17 -3.99 4.15
N SER A 135 30.17 -4.89 5.15
CA SER A 135 31.08 -4.79 6.27
C SER A 135 32.34 -4.21 5.67
N LYS A 136 32.71 -2.98 6.04
CA LYS A 136 33.86 -2.27 5.47
C LYS A 136 35.06 -3.22 5.56
N ILE A 137 35.32 -3.95 4.48
CA ILE A 137 36.37 -4.97 4.49
C ILE A 137 37.65 -4.19 4.69
N SER A 138 38.35 -4.49 5.78
CA SER A 138 39.58 -3.75 6.06
C SER A 138 40.56 -4.08 4.95
N ARG A 139 41.34 -3.09 4.51
CA ARG A 139 42.37 -3.26 3.47
C ARG A 139 43.34 -4.41 3.79
N ASN A 140 43.50 -4.75 5.06
CA ASN A 140 44.40 -5.81 5.52
C ASN A 140 43.71 -7.17 5.74
N ASP A 141 42.38 -7.27 5.65
CA ASP A 141 41.65 -8.54 5.84
C ASP A 141 41.90 -9.52 4.69
N PRO A 142 41.78 -10.83 4.93
CA PRO A 142 41.85 -11.84 3.85
C PRO A 142 40.80 -11.55 2.77
N CYS A 143 41.22 -11.68 1.51
CA CYS A 143 40.41 -11.32 0.37
C CYS A 143 39.29 -12.35 0.15
N PRO A 144 38.02 -11.91 -0.02
CA PRO A 144 36.88 -12.82 -0.13
C PRO A 144 36.83 -13.61 -1.45
N CYS A 145 37.74 -13.36 -2.40
CA CYS A 145 37.85 -14.15 -3.64
C CYS A 145 38.52 -15.52 -3.45
N GLY A 146 38.93 -15.89 -2.23
CA GLY A 146 39.53 -17.19 -1.93
C GLY A 146 41.02 -17.32 -2.23
N SER A 147 41.71 -16.23 -2.58
CA SER A 147 43.13 -16.26 -2.95
C SER A 147 44.11 -16.41 -1.77
N GLY A 148 43.63 -16.29 -0.53
CA GLY A 148 44.45 -16.27 0.69
C GLY A 148 45.29 -14.98 0.89
N LYS A 149 45.23 -14.02 -0.04
CA LYS A 149 45.96 -12.73 0.04
C LYS A 149 45.15 -11.66 0.78
N LYS A 150 45.81 -10.63 1.32
CA LYS A 150 45.12 -9.45 1.90
C LYS A 150 44.36 -8.68 0.81
N TYR A 151 43.18 -8.14 1.12
CA TYR A 151 42.28 -7.47 0.17
C TYR A 151 42.97 -6.37 -0.65
N LYS A 152 43.80 -5.53 0.00
CA LYS A 152 44.59 -4.47 -0.68
C LYS A 152 45.62 -4.95 -1.70
N LYS A 153 46.04 -6.22 -1.62
CA LYS A 153 47.03 -6.84 -2.53
C LYS A 153 46.39 -7.81 -3.53
N CYS A 154 45.05 -7.83 -3.60
CA CYS A 154 44.31 -8.71 -4.49
C CYS A 154 43.24 -7.89 -5.23
N CYS A 155 41.97 -8.01 -4.87
CA CYS A 155 40.88 -7.35 -5.61
C CYS A 155 40.90 -5.81 -5.56
N MET A 156 41.64 -5.18 -4.65
CA MET A 156 41.77 -3.71 -4.58
C MET A 156 43.10 -3.18 -5.15
N GLY A 157 44.12 -4.03 -5.28
CA GLY A 157 45.41 -3.61 -5.82
C GLY A 157 45.38 -3.70 -7.33
N SER A 158 45.16 -2.56 -8.00
CA SER A 158 45.51 -2.38 -9.41
C SER A 158 47.01 -2.56 -9.61
#